data_AF-A0A7L4PM66-F1
#
_entry.id   AF-A0A7L4PM66-F1
#
_cell.length_a   1.000
_cell.length_b   1.000
_cell.length_c   1.000
_cell.angle_alpha   90.00
_cell.angle_beta   90.00
_cell.angle_gamma   90.00
#
_symmetry.space_group_name_H-M   'P 1'
#
loop_
_entity.id
_entity.type
_entity.pdbx_description
1 polymer ?
#
loop_
_entity_poly.entity_id
_entity_poly.type
_entity_poly.pdbx_seq_one_letter_code
_entity_poly.pdbx_strand_id
1 'polypeptide(L)'
;MICLRCGYCCTHLDVSIVNPRAIRPDGSLDPGRRDSMIPKPAGWRCPHLAFQDGKAVCTIHQLPCYQGSPCDQFEQFGPQDDVCILGAYFRSTGAVI
;
A
#
# COMPACT_ATOMS: atom_id res chain seq x y z
N MET A 1 -7.75 -11.56 2.91
CA MET A 1 -8.01 -10.18 2.45
C MET A 1 -6.91 -9.75 1.52
N ILE A 2 -7.31 -9.41 0.30
CA ILE A 2 -6.49 -8.92 -0.81
C ILE A 2 -5.99 -7.53 -0.40
N CYS A 3 -4.86 -7.02 -0.88
CA CYS A 3 -4.56 -5.59 -0.75
C CYS A 3 -5.84 -4.86 -1.15
N LEU A 4 -6.49 -4.12 -0.25
CA LEU A 4 -7.93 -3.74 -0.34
C LEU A 4 -8.31 -2.84 -1.52
N ARG A 5 -7.46 -2.78 -2.53
CA ARG A 5 -7.67 -2.02 -3.73
C ARG A 5 -7.45 -2.89 -4.93
N CYS A 6 -6.24 -3.40 -5.10
CA CYS A 6 -5.88 -4.18 -6.29
C CYS A 6 -4.38 -4.35 -6.39
N GLY A 7 -3.56 -3.46 -5.82
CA GLY A 7 -2.11 -3.38 -6.06
C GLY A 7 -1.70 -2.23 -6.99
N TYR A 8 -2.65 -1.61 -7.72
CA TYR A 8 -2.32 -0.56 -8.70
C TYR A 8 -1.73 0.70 -8.04
N CYS A 9 -2.20 1.14 -6.87
CA CYS A 9 -1.57 2.26 -6.15
C CYS A 9 -0.10 1.95 -5.78
N CYS A 10 0.16 0.72 -5.33
CA CYS A 10 1.48 0.26 -4.94
C CYS A 10 2.48 0.22 -6.10
N THR A 11 2.01 0.09 -7.34
CA THR A 11 2.86 0.06 -8.53
C THR A 11 2.91 1.42 -9.24
N HIS A 12 1.77 2.10 -9.42
CA HIS A 12 1.64 3.18 -10.39
C HIS A 12 1.63 4.60 -9.82
N LEU A 13 1.39 4.77 -8.51
CA LEU A 13 1.32 6.12 -7.92
C LEU A 13 2.59 6.51 -7.17
N ASP A 14 2.89 7.81 -7.20
CA ASP A 14 3.75 8.47 -6.23
C ASP A 14 3.01 8.55 -4.89
N VAL A 15 3.49 7.83 -3.88
CA VAL A 15 2.87 7.81 -2.54
C VAL A 15 3.92 7.81 -1.43
N SER A 16 3.56 8.34 -0.27
CA SER A 16 4.35 8.13 0.94
C SER A 16 3.95 6.80 1.58
N ILE A 17 4.93 5.96 1.88
CA ILE A 17 4.73 4.62 2.47
C ILE A 17 5.50 4.51 3.77
N VAL A 18 5.05 3.60 4.64
CA VAL A 18 5.84 3.21 5.82
C VAL A 18 7.23 2.71 5.37
N ASN A 19 8.28 3.08 6.07
CA ASN A 19 9.60 2.54 5.80
C ASN A 19 9.69 1.13 6.36
N PRO A 20 9.98 0.08 5.56
CA PRO A 20 10.11 -1.29 6.07
C PRO A 20 11.13 -1.40 7.21
N ARG A 21 12.18 -0.58 7.19
CA ARG A 21 13.23 -0.55 8.23
C ARG A 21 12.77 0.09 9.54
N ALA A 22 11.62 0.77 9.54
CA ALA A 22 11.01 1.35 10.74
C ALA A 22 9.95 0.44 11.38
N ILE A 23 9.64 -0.70 10.76
CA ILE A 23 8.66 -1.65 11.29
C ILE A 23 9.37 -2.60 12.26
N ARG A 24 8.88 -2.64 13.50
CA ARG A 24 9.35 -3.54 14.55
C ARG A 24 8.78 -4.96 14.35
N PRO A 25 9.33 -5.99 15.03
CA PRO A 25 8.81 -7.36 14.94
C PRO A 25 7.32 -7.50 15.33
N ASP A 26 6.80 -6.62 16.19
CA ASP A 26 5.39 -6.57 16.58
C ASP A 26 4.49 -5.80 15.59
N GLY A 27 5.06 -5.31 14.49
CA GLY A 27 4.36 -4.53 13.48
C GLY A 27 4.13 -3.07 13.85
N SER A 28 4.64 -2.58 14.99
CA SER A 28 4.62 -1.16 15.35
C SER A 28 5.73 -0.37 14.67
N LEU A 29 5.61 0.97 14.66
CA LEU A 29 6.71 1.84 14.21
C LEU A 29 7.76 1.99 15.30
N ASP A 30 9.03 2.08 14.90
CA ASP A 30 10.12 2.46 15.80
C ASP A 30 10.14 3.99 16.06
N PRO A 31 9.74 4.49 17.25
CA PRO A 31 9.79 5.90 17.62
C PRO A 31 11.22 6.48 17.62
N GLY A 32 12.25 5.64 17.66
CA GLY A 32 13.65 6.08 17.54
C GLY A 32 14.03 6.50 16.13
N ARG A 33 13.25 6.12 15.10
CA ARG A 33 13.54 6.42 13.70
C ARG A 33 12.75 7.63 13.21
N ARG A 34 13.46 8.59 12.62
CA ARG A 34 12.86 9.79 12.02
C ARG A 34 12.38 9.57 10.58
N ASP A 35 12.81 8.49 9.96
CA ASP A 35 12.46 8.09 8.59
C ASP A 35 11.40 6.98 8.59
N SER A 36 10.38 7.09 9.44
CA SER A 36 9.26 6.15 9.51
C SER A 36 8.40 6.13 8.24
N MET A 37 8.47 7.21 7.46
CA MET A 37 7.79 7.39 6.18
C MET A 37 8.82 7.70 5.08
N ILE A 38 8.70 7.04 3.93
CA ILE A 38 9.57 7.25 2.77
C ILE A 38 8.74 7.48 1.49
N PRO A 39 9.26 8.24 0.52
CA PRO A 39 8.61 8.35 -0.78
C PRO A 39 8.74 7.05 -1.57
N LYS A 40 7.66 6.68 -2.27
CA LYS A 40 7.61 5.59 -3.25
C LYS A 40 7.23 6.18 -4.61
N PRO A 41 8.19 6.33 -5.54
CA PRO A 41 7.94 6.95 -6.84
C PRO A 41 7.01 6.12 -7.74
N ALA A 42 6.23 6.77 -8.60
CA ALA A 42 5.43 6.09 -9.62
C ALA A 42 6.27 5.13 -10.47
N GLY A 43 5.68 3.99 -10.85
CA GLY A 43 6.37 2.92 -11.57
C GLY A 43 7.26 2.02 -10.71
N TRP A 44 7.58 2.42 -9.47
CA TRP A 44 8.34 1.56 -8.55
C TRP A 44 7.39 0.68 -7.75
N ARG A 45 7.72 -0.60 -7.63
CA ARG A 45 6.92 -1.52 -6.80
C ARG A 45 7.09 -1.17 -5.32
N CYS A 46 5.98 -0.92 -4.62
CA CYS A 46 5.98 -0.76 -3.17
C CYS A 46 6.62 -1.99 -2.48
N PRO A 47 7.54 -1.82 -1.51
CA PRO A 47 8.15 -2.92 -0.79
C PRO A 47 7.17 -3.74 0.06
N HIS A 48 6.00 -3.19 0.38
CA HIS A 48 4.94 -3.94 1.08
C HIS A 48 4.03 -4.74 0.14
N LEU A 49 4.20 -4.62 -1.18
CA LEU A 49 3.39 -5.36 -2.15
C LEU A 49 3.94 -6.77 -2.33
N ALA A 50 3.11 -7.77 -2.01
CA ALA A 50 3.34 -9.17 -2.29
C ALA A 50 2.26 -9.72 -3.24
N PHE A 51 2.54 -10.87 -3.84
CA PHE A 51 1.59 -11.61 -4.68
C PHE A 51 1.33 -12.98 -4.04
N GLN A 52 0.07 -13.25 -3.70
CA GLN A 52 -0.37 -14.50 -3.09
C GLN A 52 -1.55 -15.02 -3.91
N ASP A 53 -1.44 -16.24 -4.45
CA ASP A 53 -2.48 -16.87 -5.29
C ASP A 53 -2.98 -15.97 -6.44
N GLY A 54 -2.03 -15.29 -7.11
CA GLY A 54 -2.33 -14.37 -8.20
C GLY A 54 -2.97 -13.04 -7.77
N LYS A 55 -3.07 -12.79 -6.46
CA LYS A 55 -3.67 -11.57 -5.90
C LYS A 55 -2.58 -10.70 -5.27
N ALA A 56 -2.64 -9.40 -5.55
CA ALA A 56 -1.79 -8.42 -4.89
C ALA A 56 -2.24 -8.20 -3.44
N VAL A 57 -1.30 -8.27 -2.50
CA VAL A 57 -1.52 -8.18 -1.05
C VAL A 57 -0.54 -7.17 -0.45
N CYS A 58 -1.02 -6.27 0.40
CA CYS A 58 -0.16 -5.41 1.21
C CYS A 58 0.21 -6.18 2.48
N THR A 59 1.49 -6.45 2.69
CA THR A 59 1.98 -7.30 3.80
C THR A 59 1.86 -6.63 5.16
N ILE A 60 1.72 -5.30 5.20
CA ILE A 60 1.65 -4.55 6.45
C ILE A 60 0.22 -4.13 6.82
N HIS A 61 -0.78 -4.45 5.99
CA HIS A 61 -2.14 -3.93 6.13
C HIS A 61 -2.78 -4.21 7.51
N GLN A 62 -2.44 -5.36 8.09
CA GLN A 62 -2.98 -5.79 9.38
C GLN A 62 -2.06 -5.40 10.55
N LEU A 63 -0.96 -4.71 10.28
CA LEU A 63 0.02 -4.32 11.29
C LEU A 63 -0.34 -2.95 11.89
N PRO A 64 -0.05 -2.73 13.18
CA PRO A 64 -0.30 -1.46 13.85
C PRO A 64 0.30 -0.23 13.12
N CYS A 65 1.47 -0.38 12.48
CA CYS A 65 2.12 0.71 11.74
C CYS A 65 1.33 1.22 10.52
N TYR A 66 0.37 0.43 10.02
CA TYR A 66 -0.44 0.83 8.87
C TYR A 66 -1.50 1.87 9.26
N GLN A 67 -2.06 1.75 10.47
CA GLN A 67 -3.12 2.64 10.94
C GLN A 67 -2.65 4.10 10.98
N GLY A 68 -3.44 4.99 10.38
CA GLY A 68 -3.12 6.41 10.26
C GLY A 68 -2.02 6.74 9.25
N SER A 69 -1.48 5.75 8.53
CA SER A 69 -0.54 6.02 7.44
C SER A 69 -1.25 6.71 6.27
N PRO A 70 -0.52 7.42 5.38
CA PRO A 70 -1.11 7.98 4.16
C PRO A 70 -1.80 6.93 3.29
N CYS A 71 -1.35 5.66 3.32
CA CYS A 71 -1.99 4.57 2.59
C CYS A 71 -3.34 4.17 3.20
N ASP A 72 -3.44 4.17 4.54
CA ASP A 72 -4.66 3.91 5.31
C ASP A 72 -5.67 5.06 5.12
N GLN A 73 -5.20 6.30 5.21
CA GLN A 73 -6.01 7.49 4.96
C GLN A 73 -6.40 7.67 3.48
N PHE A 74 -5.74 6.94 2.57
CA PHE A 74 -6.05 6.97 1.15
C PHE A 74 -7.40 6.32 0.82
N GLU A 75 -8.19 5.86 1.80
CA GLU A 75 -9.57 5.34 1.72
C GLU A 75 -10.58 6.23 0.94
N GLN A 76 -10.20 7.45 0.56
CA GLN A 76 -11.00 8.41 -0.22
C GLN A 76 -11.55 7.95 -1.60
N PHE A 77 -11.29 6.71 -2.05
CA PHE A 77 -11.78 6.16 -3.33
C PHE A 77 -12.86 5.08 -3.16
N GLY A 78 -13.41 4.94 -1.97
CA GLY A 78 -14.51 4.03 -1.67
C GLY A 78 -14.20 3.09 -0.50
N PRO A 79 -15.24 2.43 0.06
CA PRO A 79 -15.08 1.45 1.12
C PRO A 79 -14.09 0.35 0.73
N GLN A 80 -13.41 -0.20 1.74
CA GLN A 80 -12.48 -1.33 1.65
C GLN A 80 -13.03 -2.53 0.85
N ASP A 81 -14.34 -2.78 0.93
CA ASP A 81 -15.02 -3.91 0.27
C ASP A 81 -15.67 -3.55 -1.08
N ASP A 82 -15.49 -2.31 -1.54
CA ASP A 82 -16.11 -1.82 -2.78
C ASP A 82 -15.18 -1.98 -3.99
N VAL A 83 -15.71 -1.76 -5.19
CA VAL A 83 -14.95 -1.76 -6.42
C VAL A 83 -13.85 -0.70 -6.36
N CYS A 84 -12.59 -1.12 -6.53
CA CYS A 84 -11.49 -0.18 -6.59
C CYS A 84 -11.53 0.64 -7.90
N ILE A 85 -12.06 1.86 -7.81
CA ILE A 85 -12.16 2.83 -8.91
C ILE A 85 -10.79 3.10 -9.53
N LEU A 86 -9.77 3.30 -8.70
CA LEU A 86 -8.39 3.52 -9.16
C LEU A 86 -7.87 2.32 -9.97
N GLY A 87 -8.13 1.10 -9.49
CA GLY A 87 -7.75 -0.11 -10.20
C GLY A 87 -8.51 -0.27 -11.52
N ALA A 88 -9.79 0.10 -11.56
CA ALA A 88 -10.58 0.11 -12.78
C ALA A 88 -10.03 1.11 -13.81
N TYR A 89 -9.67 2.31 -13.37
CA TYR A 89 -9.01 3.32 -14.20
C TYR A 89 -7.69 2.80 -14.80
N PHE A 90 -6.77 2.27 -13.98
CA PHE A 90 -5.50 1.77 -14.52
C PHE A 90 -5.67 0.58 -15.47
N ARG A 91 -6.64 -0.31 -15.21
CA ARG A 91 -6.98 -1.37 -16.17
C ARG A 91 -7.51 -0.82 -17.49
N SER A 92 -8.33 0.24 -17.47
CA SER A 92 -8.85 0.84 -18.70
C SER A 92 -7.78 1.56 -19.52
N THR A 93 -6.66 1.96 -18.89
CA THR A 93 -5.47 2.48 -19.59
C THR A 93 -4.49 1.39 -20.04
N GLY A 94 -4.81 0.10 -19.85
CA GLY A 94 -3.94 -1.02 -20.20
C GLY A 94 -2.77 -1.25 -19.24
N ALA A 95 -2.79 -0.66 -18.05
CA ALA A 95 -1.75 -0.88 -17.06
C ALA A 95 -1.85 -2.30 -16.46
N VAL A 96 -0.69 -2.86 -16.12
CA VAL A 96 -0.55 -4.17 -15.47
C VAL A 96 0.01 -3.96 -14.06
N ILE A 97 -0.31 -4.89 -13.16
CA ILE A 97 0.16 -4.89 -11.77
C ILE A 97 1.47 -5.63 -11.62
#